data_AF-A0A975QPD4-F1
#
_entry.id   AF-A0A975QPD4-F1
#
_cell.length_a   1.000
_cell.length_b   1.000
_cell.length_c   1.000
_cell.angle_alpha   90.00
_cell.angle_beta   90.00
_cell.angle_gamma   90.00
#
_symmetry.space_group_name_H-M   'P 1'
#
loop_
_entity.id
_entity.type
_entity.pdbx_description
1 polymer ?
#
loop_
_entity_poly.entity_id
_entity_poly.type
_entity_poly.pdbx_seq_one_letter_code
_entity_poly.pdbx_strand_id
1 'polypeptide(L)'
;MVDQNVTNLFNDIYDSTNRKVLIYITTKCNNTADISDIFQETYMELYSVLIKRGVNYIKNYEAFVLKIAKQKIYRYYSILDRLKMMVSLSEKDKAFNITDLKADSFMIEDTICEKDLVEQVNEFLSKKSEDVKKIFYLFYYFNLSIREIAKLLRLNESNVKNKLYRTLKELRERWSIN
;
A
#
# COMPACT_ATOMS: atom_id res chain seq x y z
N MET A 1 18.23 -18.14 19.75
CA MET A 1 18.72 -18.43 18.38
C MET A 1 17.51 -18.40 17.48
N VAL A 2 17.54 -17.61 16.41
CA VAL A 2 16.48 -17.65 15.39
C VAL A 2 16.58 -19.00 14.68
N ASP A 3 15.45 -19.70 14.52
CA ASP A 3 15.42 -20.97 13.78
C ASP A 3 15.67 -20.69 12.30
N GLN A 4 16.82 -21.13 11.78
CA GLN A 4 17.23 -20.89 10.40
C GLN A 4 16.21 -21.43 9.39
N ASN A 5 15.48 -22.50 9.73
CA ASN A 5 14.45 -23.05 8.87
C ASN A 5 13.25 -22.11 8.75
N VAL A 6 12.89 -21.43 9.84
CA VAL A 6 11.81 -20.43 9.83
C VAL A 6 12.21 -19.22 9.00
N THR A 7 13.45 -18.73 9.13
CA THR A 7 13.95 -17.61 8.33
C THR A 7 13.97 -17.93 6.84
N ASN A 8 14.51 -19.10 6.46
CA ASN A 8 14.57 -19.50 5.06
C ASN A 8 13.16 -19.64 4.46
N LEU A 9 12.25 -20.34 5.15
CA LEU A 9 10.88 -20.48 4.66
C LEU A 9 10.15 -19.14 4.59
N PHE A 10 10.37 -18.24 5.54
CA PHE A 10 9.79 -16.90 5.50
C PHE A 10 10.23 -16.14 4.24
N ASN A 11 11.53 -16.16 3.93
CA ASN A 11 12.07 -15.51 2.74
C ASN A 11 11.48 -16.11 1.46
N ASP A 12 11.40 -17.44 1.35
CA ASP A 12 10.81 -18.12 0.20
C ASP A 12 9.33 -17.71 -0.02
N ILE A 13 8.57 -17.63 1.07
CA ILE A 13 7.18 -17.17 1.01
C ILE A 13 7.12 -15.69 0.62
N TYR A 14 7.97 -14.84 1.21
CA TYR A 14 8.03 -13.42 0.90
C TYR A 14 8.33 -13.20 -0.58
N ASP A 15 9.39 -13.81 -1.11
CA ASP A 15 9.84 -13.64 -2.50
C ASP A 15 8.77 -14.10 -3.50
N SER A 16 8.07 -15.20 -3.19
CA SER A 16 7.02 -15.73 -4.06
C SER A 16 5.69 -14.98 -3.98
N THR A 17 5.43 -14.20 -2.92
CA THR A 17 4.10 -13.59 -2.67
C THR A 17 4.08 -12.07 -2.56
N ASN A 18 5.22 -11.40 -2.32
CA ASN A 18 5.29 -9.95 -2.06
C ASN A 18 4.56 -9.13 -3.11
N ARG A 19 4.82 -9.38 -4.40
CA ARG A 19 4.28 -8.60 -5.51
C ARG A 19 2.77 -8.70 -5.57
N LYS A 20 2.21 -9.92 -5.48
CA LYS A 20 0.76 -10.15 -5.52
C LYS A 20 0.06 -9.53 -4.31
N VAL A 21 0.67 -9.64 -3.13
CA VAL A 21 0.13 -9.09 -1.89
C VAL A 21 0.11 -7.56 -1.94
N LEU A 22 1.18 -6.93 -2.42
CA LEU A 22 1.25 -5.48 -2.53
C LEU A 22 0.25 -4.94 -3.56
N ILE A 23 0.10 -5.58 -4.74
CA ILE A 23 -0.96 -5.25 -5.72
C ILE A 23 -2.35 -5.37 -5.07
N TYR A 24 -2.59 -6.44 -4.30
CA TYR A 24 -3.85 -6.65 -3.61
C TYR A 24 -4.14 -5.54 -2.59
N ILE A 25 -3.15 -5.18 -1.76
CA ILE A 25 -3.27 -4.11 -0.76
C ILE A 25 -3.53 -2.77 -1.45
N THR A 26 -2.74 -2.38 -2.47
CA THR A 26 -2.96 -1.14 -3.24
C THR A 26 -4.37 -1.08 -3.82
N THR A 27 -4.87 -2.20 -4.34
CA THR A 27 -6.21 -2.26 -4.93
C THR A 27 -7.30 -2.04 -3.87
N LYS A 28 -7.11 -2.59 -2.67
CA LYS A 28 -8.13 -2.68 -1.62
C LYS A 28 -8.04 -1.62 -0.53
N CYS A 29 -6.93 -0.91 -0.39
CA CYS A 29 -6.79 0.16 0.60
C CYS A 29 -7.68 1.35 0.25
N ASN A 30 -8.16 2.10 1.23
CA ASN A 30 -8.88 3.35 0.97
C ASN A 30 -7.92 4.54 0.84
N ASN A 31 -6.77 4.48 1.52
CA ASN A 31 -5.73 5.48 1.47
C ASN A 31 -4.41 4.79 1.09
N THR A 32 -3.71 5.30 0.07
CA THR A 32 -2.43 4.73 -0.36
C THR A 32 -1.30 4.91 0.65
N ALA A 33 -1.41 5.86 1.59
CA ALA A 33 -0.42 6.03 2.66
C ALA A 33 -0.32 4.79 3.57
N ASP A 34 -1.43 4.06 3.74
CA ASP A 34 -1.49 2.91 4.65
C ASP A 34 -0.88 1.63 4.03
N ILE A 35 -0.50 1.65 2.75
CA ILE A 35 -0.04 0.45 2.02
C ILE A 35 1.19 -0.16 2.67
N SER A 36 2.17 0.68 3.05
CA SER A 36 3.44 0.22 3.65
C SER A 36 3.20 -0.50 4.96
N ASP A 37 2.46 0.13 5.88
CA ASP A 37 2.15 -0.42 7.20
C ASP A 37 1.39 -1.74 7.09
N ILE A 38 0.33 -1.78 6.27
CA ILE A 38 -0.47 -3.00 6.07
C ILE A 38 0.38 -4.11 5.47
N PHE A 39 1.28 -3.79 4.54
CA PHE A 39 2.20 -4.75 3.93
C PHE A 39 3.20 -5.29 4.97
N GLN A 40 3.85 -4.42 5.74
CA GLN A 40 4.77 -4.82 6.80
C GLN A 40 4.07 -5.67 7.87
N GLU A 41 2.91 -5.22 8.37
CA GLU A 41 2.12 -5.96 9.36
C GLU A 41 1.69 -7.34 8.84
N THR A 42 1.46 -7.47 7.54
CA THR A 42 1.12 -8.75 6.90
C THR A 42 2.26 -9.76 7.06
N TYR A 43 3.48 -9.35 6.76
CA TYR A 43 4.64 -10.25 6.85
C TYR A 43 5.14 -10.43 8.30
N MET A 44 4.98 -9.43 9.16
CA MET A 44 5.22 -9.58 10.61
C MET A 44 4.29 -10.63 11.24
N GLU A 45 3.02 -10.67 10.81
CA GLU A 45 2.08 -11.71 11.23
C GLU A 45 2.48 -13.09 10.69
N LEU A 46 2.87 -13.17 9.41
CA LEU A 46 3.35 -14.43 8.82
C LEU A 46 4.53 -14.99 9.62
N TYR A 47 5.54 -14.16 9.88
CA TYR A 47 6.72 -14.55 10.65
C TYR A 47 6.36 -15.01 12.07
N SER A 48 5.45 -14.28 12.73
CA SER A 48 4.94 -14.64 14.06
C SER A 48 4.22 -16.00 14.07
N VAL A 49 3.47 -16.32 13.00
CA VAL A 49 2.79 -17.62 12.86
C VAL A 49 3.81 -18.74 12.67
N LEU A 50 4.84 -18.53 11.83
CA LEU A 50 5.87 -19.54 11.59
C LEU A 50 6.66 -19.86 12.86
N ILE A 51 7.01 -18.86 13.66
CA ILE A 51 7.65 -19.07 14.97
C ILE A 51 6.77 -19.88 15.92
N LYS A 52 5.47 -19.52 16.01
CA LYS A 52 4.56 -20.10 17.02
C LYS A 52 4.04 -21.49 16.65
N ARG A 53 3.86 -21.76 15.35
CA ARG A 53 3.18 -22.97 14.85
C ARG A 53 4.08 -23.89 14.04
N GLY A 54 5.29 -23.44 13.71
CA GLY A 54 6.27 -24.20 12.95
C GLY A 54 6.06 -24.14 11.43
N VAL A 55 7.09 -24.55 10.71
CA VAL A 55 7.21 -24.47 9.23
C VAL A 55 6.15 -25.28 8.46
N ASN A 56 5.64 -26.36 9.06
CA ASN A 56 4.67 -27.26 8.43
C ASN A 56 3.21 -26.84 8.61
N TYR A 57 2.95 -25.74 9.33
CA TYR A 57 1.58 -25.29 9.64
C TYR A 57 0.81 -24.81 8.40
N ILE A 58 1.49 -24.17 7.45
CA ILE A 58 0.87 -23.52 6.29
C ILE A 58 0.95 -24.44 5.08
N LYS A 59 -0.20 -24.77 4.49
CA LYS A 59 -0.29 -25.64 3.30
C LYS A 59 -0.25 -24.87 1.97
N ASN A 60 -0.88 -23.69 1.95
CA ASN A 60 -0.91 -22.81 0.78
C ASN A 60 -0.48 -21.42 1.22
N TYR A 61 0.78 -21.09 0.92
CA TYR A 61 1.40 -19.86 1.37
C TYR A 61 0.71 -18.62 0.78
N GLU A 62 0.46 -18.59 -0.53
CA GLU A 62 -0.18 -17.46 -1.20
C GLU A 62 -1.57 -17.15 -0.61
N ALA A 63 -2.44 -18.16 -0.50
CA ALA A 63 -3.77 -17.99 0.07
C ALA A 63 -3.72 -17.54 1.53
N PHE A 64 -2.72 -18.01 2.28
CA PHE A 64 -2.54 -17.64 3.68
C PHE A 64 -2.11 -16.18 3.84
N VAL A 65 -1.11 -15.73 3.08
CA VAL A 65 -0.62 -14.34 3.14
C VAL A 65 -1.71 -13.37 2.65
N LEU A 66 -2.44 -13.70 1.59
CA LEU A 66 -3.58 -12.90 1.13
C LEU A 66 -4.70 -12.82 2.18
N LYS A 67 -4.94 -13.92 2.92
CA LYS A 67 -5.90 -13.92 4.03
C LYS A 67 -5.45 -12.97 5.15
N ILE A 68 -4.17 -12.98 5.52
CA ILE A 68 -3.62 -12.03 6.50
C ILE A 68 -3.81 -10.60 5.99
N ALA A 69 -3.37 -10.29 4.77
CA ALA A 69 -3.50 -8.94 4.20
C ALA A 69 -4.96 -8.45 4.22
N LYS A 70 -5.91 -9.30 3.80
CA LYS A 70 -7.34 -9.00 3.87
C LYS A 70 -7.80 -8.68 5.30
N GLN A 71 -7.34 -9.43 6.29
CA GLN A 71 -7.67 -9.20 7.70
C GLN A 71 -7.08 -7.88 8.21
N LYS A 72 -5.82 -7.57 7.87
CA LYS A 72 -5.15 -6.32 8.26
C LYS A 72 -5.87 -5.11 7.68
N ILE A 73 -6.18 -5.13 6.38
CA ILE A 73 -6.99 -4.08 5.71
C ILE A 73 -8.35 -3.90 6.41
N TYR A 74 -9.09 -4.99 6.63
CA TYR A 74 -10.40 -4.91 7.26
C TYR A 74 -10.30 -4.31 8.67
N ARG A 75 -9.33 -4.77 9.47
CA ARG A 75 -9.14 -4.27 10.83
C ARG A 75 -8.78 -2.78 10.85
N TYR A 76 -7.85 -2.36 9.97
CA TYR A 76 -7.43 -0.97 9.87
C TYR A 76 -8.62 -0.05 9.60
N TYR A 77 -9.40 -0.32 8.56
CA TYR A 77 -10.53 0.55 8.19
C TYR A 77 -11.77 0.39 9.08
N SER A 78 -12.08 -0.81 9.57
CA SER A 78 -13.21 -0.99 10.50
C SER A 78 -12.97 -0.35 11.86
N ILE A 79 -11.73 -0.30 12.34
CA ILE A 79 -11.39 0.45 13.56
C ILE A 79 -11.51 1.96 13.30
N LEU A 80 -10.98 2.46 12.17
CA LEU A 80 -11.10 3.87 11.80
C LEU A 80 -12.56 4.32 11.70
N ASP A 81 -13.42 3.50 11.09
CA ASP A 81 -14.84 3.83 10.97
C ASP A 81 -15.54 3.88 12.35
N ARG A 82 -15.19 2.96 13.26
CA ARG A 82 -15.69 2.98 14.65
C ARG A 82 -15.19 4.20 15.42
N LEU A 83 -13.92 4.56 15.28
CA LEU A 83 -13.34 5.73 15.92
C LEU A 83 -14.00 7.02 15.41
N LYS A 84 -14.24 7.14 14.10
CA LYS A 84 -14.99 8.27 13.52
C LYS A 84 -16.41 8.36 14.09
N MET A 85 -17.11 7.23 14.23
CA MET A 85 -18.44 7.21 14.85
C MET A 85 -18.39 7.63 16.34
N MET A 86 -17.39 7.18 17.09
CA MET A 86 -17.22 7.57 18.50
C MET A 86 -16.86 9.06 18.66
N VAL A 87 -16.00 9.61 17.80
CA VAL A 87 -15.64 11.03 17.80
C VAL A 87 -16.82 11.90 17.39
N SER A 88 -17.63 11.47 16.42
CA SER A 88 -18.84 12.19 16.00
C SER A 88 -19.93 12.23 17.08
N LEU A 89 -19.95 11.27 18.02
CA LEU A 89 -20.81 11.29 19.22
C LEU A 89 -20.21 12.15 20.36
N SER A 90 -18.94 12.55 20.24
CA SER A 90 -18.17 13.28 21.25
C SER A 90 -17.97 14.77 20.90
N GLU A 91 -18.64 15.30 19.87
CA GLU A 91 -18.62 16.73 19.47
C GLU A 91 -19.29 17.67 20.48
N LYS A 92 -19.12 17.42 21.79
CA LYS A 92 -19.20 18.47 22.80
C LYS A 92 -17.89 18.79 23.48
N ASP A 93 -16.80 18.03 23.32
CA ASP A 93 -15.52 18.43 23.91
C ASP A 93 -14.30 17.96 23.11
N LYS A 94 -13.64 18.97 22.52
CA LYS A 94 -12.22 19.07 22.14
C LYS A 94 -11.69 18.14 21.04
N ALA A 95 -11.25 18.82 19.97
CA ALA A 95 -10.51 18.30 18.83
C ALA A 95 -9.33 17.40 19.24
N PHE A 96 -9.41 16.13 18.86
CA PHE A 96 -8.25 15.24 18.85
C PHE A 96 -7.55 15.43 17.50
N ASN A 97 -6.54 16.29 17.46
CA ASN A 97 -5.64 16.41 16.31
C ASN A 97 -4.81 15.13 16.20
N ILE A 98 -5.24 14.21 15.33
CA ILE A 98 -4.40 13.12 14.83
C ILE A 98 -3.59 13.71 13.68
N THR A 99 -2.66 14.60 14.01
CA THR A 99 -1.71 15.16 13.07
C THR A 99 -0.32 14.94 13.66
N ASP A 100 0.07 13.67 13.81
CA ASP A 100 1.46 13.27 14.11
C ASP A 100 1.59 11.75 13.99
N LEU A 101 1.41 11.23 12.78
CA LEU A 101 2.02 9.95 12.40
C LEU A 101 2.65 10.17 11.04
N LYS A 102 3.98 10.11 11.05
CA LYS A 102 4.87 10.43 9.94
C LYS A 102 4.41 9.73 8.68
N ALA A 103 4.33 10.50 7.60
CA ALA A 103 4.27 9.97 6.26
C ALA A 103 5.60 9.28 5.99
N ASP A 104 5.66 7.97 6.17
CA ASP A 104 6.69 7.17 5.54
C ASP A 104 6.40 7.20 4.03
N SER A 105 6.98 8.24 3.42
CA SER A 105 7.09 8.44 1.99
C SER A 105 7.54 7.15 1.36
N PHE A 106 6.87 6.76 0.29
CA PHE A 106 7.19 5.58 -0.48
C PHE A 106 8.66 5.68 -0.94
N MET A 107 9.55 4.95 -0.26
CA MET A 107 10.98 4.91 -0.57
C MET A 107 11.14 4.11 -1.86
N ILE A 108 11.19 4.82 -2.98
CA ILE A 108 11.94 4.36 -4.15
C ILE A 108 13.40 4.46 -3.71
N GLU A 109 13.98 3.34 -3.30
CA GLU A 109 15.43 3.27 -3.14
C GLU A 109 16.05 3.40 -4.53
N ASP A 110 16.58 4.58 -4.83
CA ASP A 110 17.88 4.74 -5.49
C ASP A 110 18.40 6.17 -5.29
N THR A 111 19.69 6.27 -4.97
CA THR A 111 20.62 7.41 -5.02
C THR A 111 20.23 8.79 -4.42
N ILE A 112 21.08 9.30 -3.53
CA ILE A 112 20.90 10.49 -2.66
C ILE A 112 20.48 11.81 -3.39
N CYS A 113 20.75 11.98 -4.69
CA CYS A 113 20.27 13.14 -5.47
C CYS A 113 18.81 13.01 -5.96
N GLU A 114 18.24 11.81 -6.02
CA GLU A 114 16.86 11.57 -6.47
C GLU A 114 15.84 11.69 -5.34
N LYS A 115 16.28 11.63 -4.07
CA LYS A 115 15.39 11.68 -2.90
C LYS A 115 14.52 12.95 -2.87
N ASP A 116 15.10 14.12 -3.13
CA ASP A 116 14.36 15.38 -3.15
C ASP A 116 13.30 15.42 -4.26
N LEU A 117 13.62 14.86 -5.43
CA LEU A 117 12.68 14.79 -6.55
C LEU A 117 11.56 13.78 -6.29
N VAL A 118 11.92 12.61 -5.73
CA VAL A 118 10.96 11.57 -5.32
C VAL A 118 10.02 12.12 -4.25
N GLU A 119 10.53 12.82 -3.24
CA GLU A 119 9.70 13.48 -2.22
C GLU A 119 8.77 14.53 -2.84
N GLN A 120 9.26 15.37 -3.74
CA GLN A 120 8.44 16.36 -4.45
C GLN A 120 7.33 15.73 -5.29
N VAL A 121 7.62 14.63 -5.99
CA VAL A 121 6.63 13.87 -6.76
C VAL A 121 5.63 13.19 -5.83
N ASN A 122 6.08 12.60 -4.72
CA ASN A 122 5.22 11.99 -3.72
C ASN A 122 4.29 13.04 -3.06
N GLU A 123 4.79 14.23 -2.74
CA GLU A 123 4.00 15.33 -2.19
C GLU A 123 2.96 15.86 -3.19
N PHE A 124 3.27 15.82 -4.49
CA PHE A 124 2.30 16.16 -5.53
C PHE A 124 1.22 15.09 -5.69
N LEU A 125 1.61 13.81 -5.69
CA LEU A 125 0.68 12.70 -5.81
C LEU A 125 -0.19 12.57 -4.56
N SER A 126 0.31 12.89 -3.37
CA SER A 126 -0.45 12.85 -2.11
C SER A 126 -1.68 13.77 -2.13
N LYS A 127 -1.63 14.86 -2.93
CA LYS A 127 -2.71 15.82 -3.14
C LYS A 127 -3.73 15.38 -4.20
N LYS A 128 -3.50 14.26 -4.91
CA LYS A 128 -4.44 13.71 -5.91
C LYS A 128 -5.50 12.82 -5.25
N SER A 129 -6.55 12.49 -6.00
CA SER A 129 -7.51 11.47 -5.56
C SER A 129 -6.85 10.10 -5.42
N GLU A 130 -7.34 9.28 -4.49
CA GLU A 130 -6.84 7.92 -4.25
C GLU A 130 -6.79 7.04 -5.51
N ASP A 131 -7.79 7.16 -6.40
CA ASP A 131 -7.77 6.45 -7.68
C ASP A 131 -6.54 6.80 -8.53
N VAL A 132 -6.16 8.08 -8.58
CA VAL A 132 -4.98 8.54 -9.34
C VAL A 132 -3.72 7.99 -8.70
N LYS A 133 -3.60 8.07 -7.36
CA LYS A 133 -2.44 7.52 -6.63
C LYS A 133 -2.27 6.03 -6.92
N LYS A 134 -3.35 5.25 -6.81
CA LYS A 134 -3.36 3.81 -7.13
C LYS A 134 -3.02 3.52 -8.59
N ILE A 135 -3.57 4.28 -9.53
CA ILE A 135 -3.25 4.12 -10.96
C ILE A 135 -1.75 4.33 -11.19
N PHE A 136 -1.17 5.39 -10.65
CA PHE A 136 0.26 5.67 -10.79
C PHE A 136 1.11 4.57 -10.19
N TYR A 137 0.76 4.12 -8.99
CA TYR A 137 1.46 3.06 -8.31
C TYR A 137 1.42 1.75 -9.11
N LEU A 138 0.23 1.33 -9.56
CA LEU A 138 0.05 0.13 -10.37
C LEU A 138 0.75 0.22 -11.73
N PHE A 139 0.77 1.40 -12.35
CA PHE A 139 1.39 1.59 -13.66
C PHE A 139 2.91 1.63 -13.58
N TYR A 140 3.49 2.45 -12.70
CA TYR A 140 4.94 2.68 -12.65
C TYR A 140 5.69 1.68 -11.79
N TYR A 141 5.16 1.31 -10.62
CA TYR A 141 5.85 0.38 -9.73
C TYR A 141 5.69 -1.07 -10.18
N PHE A 142 4.49 -1.42 -10.66
CA PHE A 142 4.20 -2.80 -11.08
C PHE A 142 4.24 -3.02 -12.60
N ASN A 143 4.44 -1.99 -13.42
CA ASN A 143 4.42 -2.10 -14.89
C ASN A 143 3.11 -2.74 -15.42
N LEU A 144 1.98 -2.50 -14.76
CA LEU A 144 0.69 -3.02 -15.22
C LEU A 144 0.13 -2.17 -16.37
N SER A 145 -0.48 -2.84 -17.35
CA SER A 145 -1.14 -2.16 -18.46
C SER A 145 -2.40 -1.41 -18.01
N ILE A 146 -2.81 -0.40 -18.78
CA ILE A 146 -4.07 0.34 -18.57
C ILE A 146 -5.26 -0.62 -18.44
N ARG A 147 -5.27 -1.69 -19.24
CA ARG A 147 -6.31 -2.73 -19.23
C ARG A 147 -6.33 -3.53 -17.93
N GLU A 148 -5.17 -3.91 -17.41
CA GLU A 148 -5.07 -4.64 -16.13
C GLU A 148 -5.49 -3.75 -14.96
N ILE A 149 -5.04 -2.50 -14.93
CA ILE A 149 -5.40 -1.52 -13.90
C ILE A 149 -6.90 -1.25 -13.91
N ALA A 150 -7.51 -1.07 -15.09
CA ALA A 150 -8.95 -0.89 -15.24
C ALA A 150 -9.73 -2.06 -14.63
N LYS A 151 -9.31 -3.31 -14.89
CA LYS A 151 -9.91 -4.51 -14.29
C LYS A 151 -9.73 -4.55 -12.77
N LEU A 152 -8.52 -4.28 -12.26
CA LEU A 152 -8.22 -4.32 -10.82
C LEU A 152 -9.03 -3.29 -10.04
N LEU A 153 -9.10 -2.05 -10.54
CA LEU A 153 -9.78 -0.93 -9.88
C LEU A 153 -11.27 -0.85 -10.22
N ARG A 154 -11.80 -1.73 -11.08
CA ARG A 154 -13.18 -1.70 -11.60
C ARG A 154 -13.54 -0.35 -12.24
N LEU A 155 -12.60 0.19 -13.01
CA LEU A 155 -12.75 1.41 -13.80
C LEU A 155 -12.79 1.06 -15.29
N ASN A 156 -13.25 1.98 -16.13
CA ASN A 156 -13.10 1.83 -17.58
C ASN A 156 -11.70 2.29 -18.04
N GLU A 157 -11.20 1.70 -19.13
CA GLU A 157 -9.84 1.98 -19.66
C GLU A 157 -9.65 3.47 -20.00
N SER A 158 -10.67 4.13 -20.55
CA SER A 158 -10.62 5.57 -20.85
C SER A 158 -10.44 6.43 -19.60
N ASN A 159 -11.07 6.07 -18.48
CA ASN A 159 -10.96 6.77 -17.20
C ASN A 159 -9.55 6.61 -16.63
N VAL A 160 -9.00 5.39 -16.64
CA VAL A 160 -7.61 5.13 -16.23
C VAL A 160 -6.64 5.92 -17.10
N LYS A 161 -6.81 5.86 -18.43
CA LYS A 161 -6.01 6.59 -19.42
C LYS A 161 -6.03 8.09 -19.16
N ASN A 162 -7.23 8.67 -18.98
CA ASN A 162 -7.41 10.10 -18.76
C ASN A 162 -6.77 10.54 -17.44
N LYS A 163 -7.00 9.79 -16.34
CA LYS A 163 -6.38 10.07 -15.03
C LYS A 163 -4.85 10.04 -15.13
N LEU A 164 -4.29 8.98 -15.72
CA LEU A 164 -2.84 8.80 -15.87
C LEU A 164 -2.21 9.94 -16.68
N TYR A 165 -2.69 10.17 -17.91
CA TYR A 165 -2.06 11.15 -18.79
C TYR A 165 -2.31 12.60 -18.37
N ARG A 166 -3.46 12.92 -17.76
CA ARG A 166 -3.70 14.26 -17.22
C ARG A 166 -2.72 14.56 -16.09
N THR A 167 -2.57 13.66 -15.13
CA THR A 167 -1.62 13.84 -14.03
C THR A 167 -0.17 13.86 -14.52
N LEU A 168 0.18 13.09 -15.56
CA LEU A 168 1.50 13.19 -16.19
C LEU A 168 1.75 14.51 -16.90
N LYS A 169 0.71 15.12 -17.47
CA LYS A 169 0.81 16.45 -18.08
C LYS A 169 1.08 17.49 -16.99
N GLU A 170 0.30 17.47 -15.92
CA GLU A 170 0.48 18.36 -14.76
C GLU A 170 1.88 18.19 -14.13
N LEU A 171 2.40 16.96 -14.06
CA LEU A 171 3.76 16.67 -13.59
C LEU A 171 4.80 17.28 -14.54
N ARG A 172 4.67 17.07 -15.86
CA ARG A 172 5.60 17.65 -16.85
C ARG A 172 5.60 19.18 -16.84
N GLU A 173 4.44 19.81 -16.70
CA GLU A 173 4.35 21.28 -16.60
C GLU A 173 5.07 21.79 -15.35
N ARG A 174 4.88 21.11 -14.22
CA ARG A 174 5.44 21.51 -12.93
C ARG A 174 6.96 21.38 -12.83
N TRP A 175 7.53 20.35 -13.45
CA TRP A 175 8.98 20.10 -13.39
C TRP A 175 9.70 20.36 -14.70
N SER A 176 9.02 20.94 -15.71
CA SER A 176 9.55 21.33 -17.04
C SER A 176 10.93 20.74 -17.31
N ILE A 177 10.95 19.42 -17.59
CA ILE A 177 12.17 18.73 -17.99
C ILE A 177 12.46 19.24 -19.40
N ASN A 178 13.31 20.26 -19.49
CA ASN A 178 14.07 20.56 -20.70
C ASN A 178 15.17 19.52 -20.88
#